data_AF-A0AAU4YTG9-F1
#
_entry.id   AF-A0AAU4YTG9-F1
#
_cell.length_a   1.000
_cell.length_b   1.000
_cell.length_c   1.000
_cell.angle_alpha   90.00
_cell.angle_beta   90.00
_cell.angle_gamma   90.00
#
_symmetry.space_group_name_H-M   'P 1'
#
loop_
_entity.id
_entity.type
_entity.pdbx_description
1 polymer ?
#
loop_
_entity_poly.entity_id
_entity_poly.type
_entity_poly.pdbx_seq_one_letter_code
_entity_poly.pdbx_strand_id
1 'polypeptide(L)' 'MPGSTTLGPGHGADAIEHPDAQRLASVLTELHRLLDAAGPDRITDPQVAALGGGKAHRDEFTEWVGRVARQLEKTTSS' A
#
# COMPACT_ATOMS: atom_id res chain seq x y z
N MET A 1 22.15 -1.21 28.37
CA MET A 1 20.89 -0.61 27.87
C MET A 1 20.91 -0.68 26.35
N PRO A 2 19.98 -1.37 25.68
CA PRO A 2 19.88 -1.36 24.22
C PRO A 2 19.47 0.04 23.76
N GLY A 3 20.15 0.56 22.75
CA GLY A 3 19.97 1.92 22.23
C GLY A 3 18.56 2.16 21.71
N SER A 4 17.93 3.19 22.23
CA SER A 4 16.70 3.77 21.69
C SER A 4 17.03 4.40 20.33
N THR A 5 16.73 3.70 19.24
CA THR A 5 16.73 4.32 17.91
C THR A 5 15.52 5.24 17.83
N THR A 6 15.73 6.51 18.17
CA THR A 6 14.76 7.57 17.91
C THR A 6 14.77 7.83 16.40
N LEU A 7 13.86 7.20 15.66
CA LEU A 7 13.60 7.55 14.27
C LEU A 7 12.94 8.93 14.25
N GLY A 8 13.76 9.98 14.17
CA GLY A 8 13.28 11.33 13.93
C GLY A 8 12.66 11.46 12.53
N PRO A 9 11.80 12.46 12.28
CA PRO A 9 11.28 12.72 10.95
C PRO A 9 12.43 12.93 9.97
N GLY A 10 12.56 12.05 8.98
CA GLY A 10 13.58 12.16 7.92
C GLY A 10 14.83 11.28 8.07
N HIS A 11 14.92 10.39 9.07
CA HIS A 11 16.00 9.38 9.08
C HIS A 11 15.60 8.16 8.24
N GLY A 12 16.09 8.10 6.99
CA GLY A 12 16.08 6.88 6.16
C GLY A 12 14.99 6.76 5.10
N ALA A 13 14.24 7.82 4.78
CA ALA A 13 13.29 7.80 3.67
C ALA A 13 13.91 8.51 2.45
N ASP A 14 14.37 7.74 1.47
CA ASP A 14 14.55 8.31 0.13
C ASP A 14 13.18 8.83 -0.32
N ALA A 15 13.11 10.12 -0.62
CA ALA A 15 11.87 10.72 -1.09
C ALA A 15 11.53 10.13 -2.46
N ILE A 16 10.32 9.60 -2.60
CA ILE A 16 9.78 9.22 -3.92
C ILE A 16 9.52 10.50 -4.71
N GLU A 17 9.98 10.56 -5.95
CA GLU A 17 9.68 11.68 -6.84
C GLU A 17 8.17 11.81 -7.05
N HIS A 18 7.65 13.05 -7.11
CA HIS A 18 6.22 13.31 -7.29
C HIS A 18 5.55 12.49 -8.42
N PRO A 19 6.10 12.37 -9.65
CA PRO A 19 5.50 11.54 -10.69
C PRO A 19 5.43 10.05 -10.33
N ASP A 20 6.43 9.52 -9.62
CA ASP A 20 6.42 8.13 -9.18
C ASP A 20 5.45 7.91 -8.03
N ALA A 21 5.27 8.91 -7.15
CA ALA A 21 4.25 8.88 -6.12
C ALA A 21 2.82 8.87 -6.72
N GLN A 22 2.58 9.63 -7.81
CA GLN A 22 1.31 9.60 -8.55
C GLN A 22 1.06 8.25 -9.23
N ARG A 23 2.10 7.66 -9.83
CA ARG A 23 2.02 6.32 -10.42
C ARG A 23 1.71 5.27 -9.36
N LEU A 24 2.41 5.34 -8.22
CA LEU A 24 2.18 4.43 -7.11
C LEU A 24 0.76 4.56 -6.54
N ALA A 25 0.24 5.78 -6.43
CA ALA A 25 -1.14 6.03 -6.03
C ALA A 25 -2.12 5.31 -6.99
N SER A 26 -1.96 5.51 -8.30
CA SER A 26 -2.78 4.85 -9.33
C SER A 26 -2.72 3.32 -9.24
N VAL A 27 -1.53 2.75 -9.06
CA VAL A 27 -1.33 1.29 -8.94
C VAL A 27 -2.05 0.75 -7.70
N LEU A 28 -1.93 1.43 -6.55
CA LEU A 28 -2.57 0.98 -5.31
C LEU A 28 -4.09 1.14 -5.36
N THR A 29 -4.61 2.15 -6.06
CA THR A 29 -6.05 2.32 -6.28
C THR A 29 -6.60 1.18 -7.14
N GLU A 30 -5.94 0.80 -8.23
CA GLU A 30 -6.36 -0.36 -9.02
C GLU A 30 -6.19 -1.67 -8.26
N LEU A 31 -5.13 -1.83 -7.47
CA LEU A 31 -4.96 -3.00 -6.62
C LEU A 31 -6.10 -3.12 -5.61
N HIS A 32 -6.49 -2.02 -4.95
CA HIS A 32 -7.64 -2.01 -4.05
C HIS A 32 -8.93 -2.43 -4.76
N ARG A 33 -9.16 -1.93 -5.99
CA ARG A 33 -10.31 -2.31 -6.81
C ARG A 33 -10.32 -3.81 -7.12
N LEU A 34 -9.19 -4.40 -7.49
CA LEU A 34 -9.09 -5.84 -7.79
C LEU A 34 -9.21 -6.72 -6.54
N LEU A 35 -8.85 -6.21 -5.38
CA LEU A 35 -9.03 -6.89 -4.09
C LEU A 35 -10.48 -6.90 -3.63
N ASP A 36 -11.23 -5.82 -3.88
CA ASP A 36 -12.63 -5.64 -3.51
C ASP A 36 -13.61 -6.19 -4.57
N ALA A 37 -13.13 -6.39 -5.81
CA ALA A 37 -13.93 -6.89 -6.91
C ALA A 37 -14.56 -8.27 -6.60
N ALA A 38 -15.78 -8.47 -7.11
CA ALA A 38 -16.41 -9.77 -7.19
C ALA A 38 -16.21 -10.39 -8.59
N GLY A 39 -16.20 -11.72 -8.67
CA GLY A 39 -16.13 -12.44 -9.95
C GLY A 39 -14.70 -12.75 -10.41
N PRO A 40 -14.51 -13.08 -11.71
CA PRO A 40 -13.27 -13.68 -12.22
C PRO A 40 -12.07 -12.73 -12.25
N ASP A 41 -12.31 -11.41 -12.24
CA ASP A 41 -11.25 -10.40 -12.27
C ASP A 41 -10.63 -10.13 -10.90
N ARG A 42 -11.17 -10.75 -9.84
CA ARG A 42 -10.69 -10.52 -8.46
C ARG A 42 -9.37 -11.22 -8.19
N ILE A 43 -8.59 -10.65 -7.27
CA ILE A 43 -7.41 -11.33 -6.72
C ILE A 43 -7.83 -12.49 -5.81
N THR A 44 -7.28 -13.66 -6.08
CA THR A 44 -7.55 -14.90 -5.32
C THR A 44 -6.86 -14.88 -3.95
N ASP A 45 -7.36 -15.67 -2.98
CA ASP A 45 -6.76 -15.74 -1.64
C ASP A 45 -5.27 -16.15 -1.66
N PRO A 46 -4.82 -17.11 -2.49
CA PRO A 46 -3.39 -17.40 -2.62
C PRO A 46 -2.57 -16.21 -3.14
N GLN A 47 -3.11 -15.42 -4.06
CA GLN A 47 -2.43 -14.22 -4.57
C GLN A 47 -2.37 -13.12 -3.51
N VAL A 48 -3.43 -12.93 -2.72
CA VAL A 48 -3.43 -12.02 -1.56
C VAL A 48 -2.35 -12.44 -0.55
N ALA A 49 -2.32 -13.74 -0.20
CA ALA A 49 -1.30 -14.27 0.70
C ALA A 49 0.11 -14.04 0.15
N ALA A 50 0.34 -14.27 -1.15
CA ALA A 50 1.64 -14.02 -1.79
C ALA A 50 2.05 -12.54 -1.73
N LEU A 51 1.13 -11.62 -2.02
CA LEU A 51 1.37 -10.17 -1.92
C LEU A 51 1.69 -9.74 -0.48
N GLY A 52 1.06 -10.37 0.51
CA GLY A 52 1.27 -10.12 1.92
C GLY A 52 2.38 -10.95 2.58
N GLY A 53 3.29 -11.56 1.82
CA GLY A 53 4.40 -12.36 2.38
C GLY A 53 3.95 -13.57 3.20
N GLY A 54 2.81 -14.17 2.84
CA GLY A 54 2.20 -15.33 3.47
C GLY A 54 1.37 -15.04 4.72
N LYS A 55 1.24 -13.77 5.13
CA LYS A 55 0.59 -13.39 6.40
C LYS A 55 -0.64 -12.51 6.26
N ALA A 56 -0.94 -12.04 5.04
CA ALA A 56 -2.08 -11.16 4.84
C ALA A 56 -3.42 -11.91 4.89
N HIS A 57 -4.32 -11.41 5.72
CA HIS A 57 -5.74 -11.67 5.61
C HIS A 57 -6.35 -10.71 4.58
N ARG A 58 -7.25 -11.20 3.71
CA ARG A 58 -7.82 -10.39 2.62
C ARG A 58 -8.38 -9.07 3.12
N ASP A 59 -9.29 -9.10 4.08
CA ASP A 59 -10.03 -7.90 4.47
C ASP A 59 -9.08 -6.83 5.04
N GLU A 60 -8.15 -7.24 5.91
CA GLU A 60 -7.13 -6.36 6.47
C GLU A 60 -6.21 -5.79 5.38
N PHE A 61 -5.79 -6.61 4.41
CA PHE A 61 -4.94 -6.20 3.32
C PHE A 61 -5.66 -5.23 2.37
N THR A 62 -6.92 -5.52 2.01
CA THR A 62 -7.78 -4.66 1.19
C THR A 62 -7.96 -3.30 1.84
N GLU A 63 -8.27 -3.26 3.14
CA GLU A 63 -8.42 -2.00 3.88
C GLU A 63 -7.11 -1.22 3.94
N TRP A 64 -5.99 -1.90 4.21
CA TRP A 64 -4.69 -1.27 4.28
C TRP A 64 -4.27 -0.66 2.94
N VAL A 65 -4.39 -1.41 1.83
CA VAL A 65 -4.10 -0.90 0.48
C VAL A 65 -4.96 0.33 0.19
N GLY A 66 -6.27 0.29 0.49
CA GLY A 66 -7.16 1.42 0.26
C GLY A 66 -6.80 2.65 1.10
N ARG A 67 -6.37 2.48 2.35
CA ARG A 67 -5.89 3.60 3.20
C ARG A 67 -4.62 4.24 2.62
N VAL A 68 -3.65 3.42 2.18
CA VAL A 68 -2.38 3.92 1.62
C VAL A 68 -2.62 4.64 0.29
N ALA A 69 -3.46 4.09 -0.59
CA ALA A 69 -3.82 4.70 -1.87
C ALA A 69 -4.38 6.12 -1.67
N ARG A 70 -5.41 6.26 -0.82
CA ARG A 70 -6.02 7.58 -0.51
C ARG A 70 -5.04 8.57 0.09
N GLN A 71 -4.13 8.11 0.94
CA GLN A 71 -3.12 8.97 1.53
C GLN A 71 -2.14 9.49 0.46
N LEU A 72 -1.68 8.61 -0.44
CA LEU A 72 -0.79 8.98 -1.53
C LEU A 72 -1.46 9.92 -2.53
N GLU A 73 -2.70 9.65 -2.93
CA GLU A 73 -3.50 10.54 -3.78
C GLU A 73 -3.61 11.94 -3.15
N LYS A 74 -3.94 12.02 -1.85
CA LYS A 74 -4.03 13.31 -1.14
C LYS A 74 -2.71 14.08 -1.16
N THR A 75 -1.59 13.38 -0.96
CA THR A 75 -0.26 14.02 -0.94
C THR A 75 0.28 14.41 -2.31
N THR A 76 -0.22 13.80 -3.38
CA THR A 76 0.24 14.00 -4.76
C THR A 76 -0.69 14.86 -5.61
N SER A 77 -1.85 15.23 -5.07
CA SER A 77 -2.81 16.14 -5.72
C SER A 77 -2.60 17.62 -5.37
N SER A 78 -1.56 17.95 -4.61
CA SER A 78 -1.20 19.32 -4.19
C SER A 78 -0.12 19.94 -5.08
#